data_AF-A0A933Y5Y5-F1
#
_entry.id   AF-A0A933Y5Y5-F1
#
_cell.length_a   1.000
_cell.length_b   1.000
_cell.length_c   1.000
_cell.angle_alpha   90.00
_cell.angle_beta   90.00
_cell.angle_gamma   90.00
#
_symmetry.space_group_name_H-M   'P 1'
#
loop_
_entity.id
_entity.type
_entity.pdbx_description
1 polymer ?
#
loop_
_entity_poly.entity_id
_entity_poly.type
_entity_poly.pdbx_seq_one_letter_code
_entity_poly.pdbx_strand_id
1 'polypeptide(L)'
;IGNDYEIALIEERLGISHEELILMVPVLVTTIGRKGSVIETRHDAIHVKPAKPKNESDPTGAGDAYRAGFLAGYLRKFPLDVCGQMGSVAAVYTVETYGTQTHTFTKKEFIKRYKENYGTTIIL
;
A
#
# COMPACT_ATOMS: atom_id res chain seq x y z
N ILE A 1 -6.59 -4.24 5.66
CA ILE A 1 -5.28 -4.17 4.98
C ILE A 1 -4.40 -5.27 5.57
N GLY A 2 -4.07 -6.28 4.78
CA GLY A 2 -3.19 -7.40 5.14
C GLY A 2 -2.24 -7.72 4.00
N ASN A 3 -1.17 -8.47 4.28
CA ASN A 3 -0.43 -9.14 3.21
C ASN A 3 -1.19 -10.39 2.72
N ASP A 4 -0.80 -10.95 1.58
CA ASP A 4 -1.42 -12.12 0.96
C ASP A 4 -1.52 -13.33 1.90
N TYR A 5 -0.48 -13.59 2.69
CA TYR A 5 -0.50 -14.63 3.71
C TYR A 5 -1.51 -14.33 4.84
N GLU A 6 -1.54 -13.11 5.35
CA GLU A 6 -2.47 -12.67 6.40
C GLU A 6 -3.93 -12.75 5.94
N ILE A 7 -4.21 -12.36 4.68
CA ILE A 7 -5.56 -12.43 4.09
C ILE A 7 -6.00 -13.89 3.95
N ALA A 8 -5.15 -14.76 3.39
CA ALA A 8 -5.45 -16.19 3.29
C ALA A 8 -5.70 -16.83 4.66
N LEU A 9 -4.93 -16.43 5.68
CA LEU A 9 -5.13 -16.91 7.05
C LEU A 9 -6.46 -16.42 7.64
N ILE A 10 -6.90 -15.20 7.34
CA ILE A 10 -8.21 -14.68 7.78
C ILE A 10 -9.34 -15.49 7.14
N GLU A 11 -9.26 -15.75 5.84
CA GLU A 11 -10.24 -16.58 5.11
C GLU A 11 -10.34 -17.98 5.69
N GLU A 12 -9.19 -18.64 5.92
CA GLU A 12 -9.11 -19.97 6.53
C GLU A 12 -9.73 -19.98 7.94
N ARG A 13 -9.39 -18.98 8.78
CA ARG A 13 -9.83 -18.92 10.17
C ARG A 13 -11.31 -18.62 10.33
N LEU A 14 -11.88 -17.86 9.40
CA LEU A 14 -13.30 -17.54 9.36
C LEU A 14 -14.12 -18.60 8.60
N GLY A 15 -13.47 -19.45 7.80
CA GLY A 15 -14.13 -20.46 6.97
C GLY A 15 -14.97 -19.84 5.86
N ILE A 16 -14.51 -18.71 5.30
CA ILE A 16 -15.22 -17.94 4.27
C ILE A 16 -14.40 -17.85 2.99
N SER A 17 -15.08 -17.64 1.85
CA SER A 17 -14.42 -17.37 0.58
C SER A 17 -13.85 -15.94 0.51
N HIS A 18 -12.98 -15.70 -0.47
CA HIS A 18 -12.43 -14.37 -0.73
C HIS A 18 -13.54 -13.36 -1.09
N GLU A 19 -14.52 -13.78 -1.87
CA GLU A 19 -15.69 -12.96 -2.24
C GLU A 19 -16.53 -12.60 -1.01
N GLU A 20 -16.74 -13.54 -0.09
CA GLU A 20 -17.43 -13.27 1.17
C GLU A 20 -16.66 -12.24 2.01
N LEU A 21 -15.34 -12.35 2.10
CA LEU A 21 -14.50 -11.38 2.81
C LEU A 21 -14.61 -9.98 2.20
N ILE A 22 -14.60 -9.86 0.86
CA ILE A 22 -14.80 -8.57 0.16
C ILE A 22 -16.16 -7.95 0.53
N LEU A 23 -17.22 -8.76 0.66
CA LEU A 23 -18.56 -8.26 0.99
C LEU A 23 -18.67 -7.76 2.45
N MET A 24 -17.82 -8.24 3.35
CA MET A 24 -17.81 -7.89 4.78
C MET A 24 -17.19 -6.52 5.07
N VAL A 25 -16.36 -5.97 4.17
CA VAL A 25 -15.66 -4.69 4.38
C VAL A 25 -15.92 -3.71 3.24
N PRO A 26 -15.87 -2.39 3.47
CA PRO A 26 -16.02 -1.42 2.39
C PRO A 26 -14.82 -1.43 1.42
N VAL A 27 -13.62 -1.71 1.93
CA VAL A 27 -12.38 -1.79 1.17
C VAL A 27 -11.50 -2.87 1.77
N LEU A 28 -11.15 -3.87 0.96
CA LEU A 28 -10.11 -4.86 1.26
C LEU A 28 -8.82 -4.43 0.55
N VAL A 29 -7.68 -4.53 1.22
CA VAL A 29 -6.38 -4.23 0.61
C VAL A 29 -5.42 -5.35 0.94
N THR A 30 -4.87 -5.95 -0.11
CA THR A 30 -3.96 -7.09 -0.05
C THR A 30 -2.61 -6.68 -0.62
N THR A 31 -1.59 -6.55 0.22
CA THR A 31 -0.22 -6.26 -0.23
C THR A 31 0.49 -7.55 -0.64
N ILE A 32 1.19 -7.53 -1.78
CA ILE A 32 1.83 -8.72 -2.39
C ILE A 32 3.32 -8.43 -2.64
N GLY A 33 3.98 -7.81 -1.65
CA GLY A 33 5.41 -7.47 -1.69
C GLY A 33 5.83 -6.79 -3.00
N ARG A 34 6.78 -7.41 -3.73
CA ARG A 34 7.31 -6.89 -5.01
C ARG A 34 6.30 -6.89 -6.16
N LYS A 35 5.10 -7.42 -5.98
CA LYS A 35 4.02 -7.35 -6.97
C LYS A 35 3.08 -6.16 -6.73
N GLY A 36 3.29 -5.40 -5.66
CA GLY A 36 2.46 -4.24 -5.31
C GLY A 36 1.32 -4.63 -4.39
N SER A 37 0.10 -4.21 -4.73
CA SER A 37 -1.09 -4.51 -3.93
C SER A 37 -2.36 -4.56 -4.78
N VAL A 38 -3.37 -5.28 -4.31
CA VAL A 38 -4.74 -5.22 -4.85
C VAL A 38 -5.62 -4.51 -3.84
N ILE A 39 -6.44 -3.58 -4.32
CA ILE A 39 -7.44 -2.87 -3.53
C ILE A 39 -8.81 -3.26 -4.09
N GLU A 40 -9.63 -3.88 -3.26
CA GLU A 40 -10.88 -4.49 -3.67
C GLU A 40 -12.03 -3.86 -2.91
N THR A 41 -13.11 -3.63 -3.64
CA THR A 41 -14.39 -3.20 -3.13
C THR A 41 -15.45 -4.17 -3.65
N ARG A 42 -16.71 -3.97 -3.27
CA ARG A 42 -17.82 -4.78 -3.80
C ARG A 42 -17.99 -4.72 -5.32
N HIS A 43 -17.43 -3.71 -5.98
CA HIS A 43 -17.68 -3.42 -7.39
C HIS A 43 -16.44 -3.40 -8.27
N ASP A 44 -15.27 -3.15 -7.67
CA ASP A 44 -14.03 -2.92 -8.39
C ASP A 44 -12.84 -3.58 -7.69
N ALA A 45 -11.87 -3.98 -8.51
CA ALA A 45 -10.54 -4.43 -8.08
C ALA A 45 -9.47 -3.57 -8.78
N ILE A 46 -8.61 -2.94 -7.99
CA ILE A 46 -7.57 -2.02 -8.45
C ILE A 46 -6.21 -2.62 -8.15
N HIS A 47 -5.45 -2.93 -9.21
CA HIS A 47 -4.06 -3.36 -9.08
C HIS A 47 -3.13 -2.14 -9.03
N VAL A 48 -2.42 -1.99 -7.92
CA VAL A 48 -1.42 -0.94 -7.74
C VAL A 48 -0.04 -1.52 -7.92
N LYS A 49 0.69 -1.00 -8.92
CA LYS A 49 2.10 -1.36 -9.15
C LYS A 49 2.96 -0.88 -7.98
N PRO A 50 3.96 -1.67 -7.56
CA PRO A 50 4.88 -1.26 -6.53
C PRO A 50 5.70 -0.04 -7.00
N ALA A 51 5.91 0.92 -6.12
CA ALA A 51 6.95 1.92 -6.30
C ALA A 51 8.32 1.21 -6.30
N LYS A 52 9.26 1.75 -7.08
CA LYS A 52 10.59 1.18 -7.22
C LYS A 52 11.52 1.70 -6.11
N PRO A 53 12.09 0.82 -5.29
CA PRO A 53 13.13 1.22 -4.35
C PRO A 53 14.45 1.49 -5.08
N LYS A 54 15.27 2.39 -4.54
CA LYS A 54 16.65 2.66 -4.99
C LYS A 54 17.61 1.54 -4.60
N ASN A 55 17.34 0.92 -3.45
CA ASN A 55 18.07 -0.20 -2.89
C ASN A 55 17.12 -0.99 -1.98
N GLU A 56 17.46 -2.23 -1.67
CA GLU A 56 16.69 -3.08 -0.77
C GLU A 56 17.54 -3.39 0.46
N SER A 57 17.32 -2.62 1.53
CA SER A 57 18.09 -2.73 2.78
C SER A 57 17.39 -3.63 3.79
N ASP A 58 16.14 -3.30 4.16
CA ASP A 58 15.38 -4.01 5.19
C ASP A 58 13.88 -3.89 4.91
N PRO A 59 13.17 -4.99 4.62
CA PRO A 59 11.73 -4.92 4.36
C PRO A 59 10.89 -4.72 5.63
N THR A 60 11.50 -4.77 6.82
CA THR A 60 10.79 -4.65 8.10
C THR A 60 10.09 -3.30 8.22
N GLY A 61 8.80 -3.32 8.53
CA GLY A 61 7.98 -2.10 8.65
C GLY A 61 7.41 -1.57 7.33
N ALA A 62 7.73 -2.16 6.18
CA ALA A 62 7.17 -1.73 4.88
C ALA A 62 5.64 -1.81 4.84
N GLY A 63 5.05 -2.81 5.51
CA GLY A 63 3.60 -2.95 5.63
C GLY A 63 2.96 -1.85 6.50
N ASP A 64 3.65 -1.37 7.53
CA ASP A 64 3.17 -0.28 8.38
C ASP A 64 3.24 1.05 7.65
N ALA A 65 4.35 1.30 6.95
CA ALA A 65 4.51 2.46 6.10
C ALA A 65 3.49 2.48 4.95
N TYR A 66 3.20 1.32 4.34
CA TYR A 66 2.13 1.20 3.34
C TYR A 66 0.78 1.61 3.93
N ARG A 67 0.41 1.06 5.10
CA ARG A 67 -0.85 1.39 5.79
C ARG A 67 -0.93 2.88 6.11
N ALA A 68 0.16 3.48 6.59
CA ALA A 68 0.23 4.90 6.88
C ALA A 68 0.04 5.77 5.63
N GLY A 69 0.73 5.45 4.53
CA GLY A 69 0.58 6.17 3.26
C GLY A 69 -0.80 6.03 2.64
N PHE A 70 -1.38 4.81 2.67
CA PHE A 70 -2.75 4.56 2.23
C PHE A 70 -3.75 5.38 3.04
N LEU A 71 -3.66 5.32 4.38
CA LEU A 71 -4.57 6.03 5.26
C LEU A 71 -4.45 7.55 5.10
N ALA A 72 -3.23 8.06 4.88
CA ALA A 72 -3.01 9.48 4.62
C ALA A 72 -3.73 9.97 3.35
N GLY A 73 -3.75 9.17 2.28
CA GLY A 73 -4.52 9.45 1.06
C GLY A 73 -6.02 9.31 1.28
N TYR A 74 -6.44 8.26 1.98
CA TYR A 74 -7.85 7.96 2.25
C TYR A 74 -8.52 9.06 3.08
N LEU A 75 -7.84 9.55 4.13
CA LEU A 75 -8.32 10.66 4.96
C LEU A 75 -8.43 11.98 4.17
N ARG A 76 -7.63 12.15 3.10
CA ARG A 76 -7.70 13.29 2.17
C ARG A 76 -8.74 13.12 1.07
N LYS A 77 -9.53 12.03 1.11
CA LYS A 77 -10.57 11.72 0.11
C LYS A 77 -10.01 11.54 -1.31
N PHE A 78 -8.77 11.10 -1.42
CA PHE A 78 -8.23 10.72 -2.72
C PHE A 78 -8.87 9.43 -3.24
N PRO A 79 -8.90 9.24 -4.57
CA PRO A 79 -9.25 7.97 -5.19
C PRO A 79 -8.42 6.79 -4.62
N LEU A 80 -9.00 5.58 -4.62
CA LEU A 80 -8.37 4.41 -3.99
C LEU A 80 -7.06 3.99 -4.67
N ASP A 81 -6.96 4.14 -5.99
CA ASP A 81 -5.72 3.95 -6.74
C ASP A 81 -4.61 4.88 -6.24
N VAL A 82 -4.92 6.17 -6.04
CA VAL A 82 -4.00 7.16 -5.46
C VAL A 82 -3.63 6.79 -4.02
N CYS A 83 -4.59 6.32 -3.21
CA CYS A 83 -4.32 5.85 -1.85
C CYS A 83 -3.30 4.70 -1.84
N GLY A 84 -3.50 3.68 -2.68
CA GLY A 84 -2.55 2.58 -2.79
C GLY A 84 -1.19 3.00 -3.31
N GLN A 85 -1.14 3.91 -4.28
CA GLN A 85 0.11 4.47 -4.81
C GLN A 85 0.87 5.25 -3.73
N MET A 86 0.17 6.04 -2.91
CA MET A 86 0.77 6.70 -1.74
C MET A 86 1.31 5.71 -0.72
N GLY A 87 0.56 4.65 -0.42
CA GLY A 87 1.04 3.55 0.43
C GLY A 87 2.31 2.92 -0.13
N SER A 88 2.33 2.65 -1.43
CA SER A 88 3.49 2.05 -2.07
C SER A 88 4.74 2.95 -2.05
N VAL A 89 4.58 4.27 -2.23
CA VAL A 89 5.69 5.24 -2.10
C VAL A 89 6.19 5.31 -0.66
N ALA A 90 5.30 5.32 0.33
CA ALA A 90 5.70 5.31 1.74
C ALA A 90 6.51 4.04 2.08
N ALA A 91 6.05 2.88 1.60
CA ALA A 91 6.71 1.60 1.85
C ALA A 91 8.16 1.56 1.31
N VAL A 92 8.43 2.09 0.11
CA VAL A 92 9.80 2.05 -0.44
C VAL A 92 10.79 2.90 0.34
N TYR A 93 10.36 4.01 0.97
CA TYR A 93 11.25 4.77 1.85
C TYR A 93 11.72 3.94 3.05
N THR A 94 10.82 3.13 3.61
CA THR A 94 11.18 2.17 4.68
C THR A 94 12.10 1.09 4.16
N VAL A 95 11.79 0.46 3.03
CA VAL A 95 12.61 -0.63 2.44
C VAL A 95 14.06 -0.19 2.14
N GLU A 96 14.25 1.08 1.78
CA GLU A 96 15.55 1.67 1.44
C GLU A 96 16.46 1.94 2.67
N THR A 97 15.98 1.75 3.91
CA THR A 97 16.71 2.07 5.15
C THR A 97 16.61 0.93 6.16
N TYR A 98 17.69 0.64 6.90
CA TYR A 98 17.64 -0.35 7.98
C TYR A 98 16.79 0.15 9.15
N GLY A 99 15.84 -0.66 9.64
CA GLY A 99 14.91 -0.33 10.71
C GLY A 99 13.59 0.29 10.24
N THR A 100 12.58 0.28 11.11
CA THR A 100 11.18 0.55 10.72
C THR A 100 10.82 2.03 10.59
N GLN A 101 11.49 2.92 11.35
CA GLN A 101 11.16 4.35 11.45
C GLN A 101 12.37 5.26 11.21
N THR A 102 13.43 4.73 10.61
CA THR A 102 14.70 5.44 10.37
C THR A 102 14.72 6.20 9.05
N HIS A 103 13.80 5.87 8.15
CA HIS A 103 13.63 6.56 6.87
C HIS A 103 13.11 7.99 7.07
N THR A 104 13.55 8.90 6.20
CA THR A 104 13.06 10.29 6.21
C THR A 104 12.82 10.77 4.78
N PHE A 105 11.85 11.67 4.64
CA PHE A 105 11.58 12.38 3.39
C PHE A 105 10.83 13.67 3.69
N THR A 106 11.05 14.67 2.86
CA THR A 106 10.22 15.87 2.81
C THR A 106 8.98 15.62 1.95
N LYS A 107 7.97 16.46 2.12
CA LYS A 107 6.78 16.47 1.25
C LYS A 107 7.13 16.64 -0.23
N LYS A 108 8.13 17.47 -0.55
CA LYS A 108 8.61 17.68 -1.94
C LYS A 108 9.22 16.39 -2.51
N GLU A 109 10.03 15.68 -1.72
CA GLU A 109 10.63 14.41 -2.13
C GLU A 109 9.58 13.33 -2.33
N PHE A 110 8.58 13.25 -1.46
CA PHE A 110 7.48 12.30 -1.61
C PHE A 110 6.70 12.53 -2.90
N ILE A 111 6.31 13.79 -3.19
CA ILE A 111 5.61 14.15 -4.43
C ILE A 111 6.47 13.83 -5.66
N LYS A 112 7.78 14.13 -5.58
CA LYS A 112 8.72 13.80 -6.66
C LYS A 112 8.78 12.29 -6.90
N ARG A 113 8.96 11.49 -5.84
CA ARG A 113 9.01 10.02 -5.93
C ARG A 113 7.72 9.43 -6.46
N TYR A 114 6.58 9.96 -6.04
CA TYR A 114 5.27 9.57 -6.56
C TYR A 114 5.20 9.81 -8.08
N LYS A 115 5.59 11.01 -8.54
CA LYS A 115 5.60 11.36 -9.97
C LYS A 115 6.53 10.47 -10.79
N GLU A 116 7.70 10.14 -10.27
CA GLU A 116 8.65 9.23 -10.92
C GLU A 116 8.08 7.81 -11.11
N ASN A 117 7.21 7.34 -10.21
CA ASN A 117 6.64 6.00 -10.26
C ASN A 117 5.33 5.91 -11.05
N TYR A 118 4.48 6.93 -11.00
CA TYR A 118 3.12 6.88 -11.53
C TYR A 118 2.81 7.92 -12.60
N GLY A 119 3.76 8.79 -12.95
CA GLY A 119 3.64 9.76 -14.04
C GLY A 119 2.72 10.96 -13.75
N THR A 120 1.95 10.92 -12.66
CA THR A 120 1.04 11.98 -12.21
C THR A 120 1.59 12.71 -10.98
N THR A 121 0.94 13.80 -10.56
CA THR A 121 1.32 14.51 -9.34
C THR A 121 0.18 14.51 -8.34
N ILE A 122 0.52 14.53 -7.06
CA ILE A 122 -0.44 14.65 -5.96
C ILE A 122 -0.22 15.96 -5.23
N ILE A 123 -1.31 16.58 -4.81
CA ILE A 123 -1.30 17.83 -4.04
C ILE A 123 -1.54 17.46 -2.58
N LEU A 124 -0.45 17.28 -1.85
CA LEU A 124 -0.47 17.00 -0.41
C LEU A 124 -0.60 18.27 0.42
#